data_AF-A0A1U8L6Y5-F1
#
_entry.id   AF-A0A1U8L6Y5-F1
#
_cell.length_a   1.000
_cell.length_b   1.000
_cell.length_c   1.000
_cell.angle_alpha   90.00
_cell.angle_beta   90.00
_cell.angle_gamma   90.00
#
_symmetry.space_group_name_H-M   'P 1'
#
loop_
_entity.id
_entity.type
_entity.pdbx_description
1 polymer ?
#
loop_
_entity_poly.entity_id
_entity_poly.type
_entity_poly.pdbx_seq_one_letter_code
_entity_poly.pdbx_strand_id
1 'polypeptide(L)'
;MYILLLLACDAEEDGLLSFDLHSDGEGARHLGAPINDNENGSVLEFPPNRSSYACVQMNGKEVFRFAANQRIIDAVATRLEFPPEKVISNLANYGNTSAASIPLALDEAVRSGKVKPGHTIAAAGFGAGLTWGSAVIRWG
;
A
#
# COMPACT_ATOMS: atom_id res chain seq x y z
N MET A 1 -1.31 2.43 -5.34
CA MET A 1 -1.54 2.12 -3.93
C MET A 1 -2.64 3.00 -3.40
N TYR A 2 -3.64 2.41 -2.76
CA TYR A 2 -4.87 3.09 -2.32
C TYR A 2 -4.87 3.19 -0.81
N ILE A 3 -5.73 4.07 -0.33
CA ILE A 3 -5.86 4.43 1.08
C ILE A 3 -7.36 4.45 1.35
N LEU A 4 -7.79 3.60 2.27
CA LEU A 4 -9.00 3.82 3.05
C LEU A 4 -8.53 3.88 4.49
N LEU A 5 -8.54 5.06 5.09
CA LEU A 5 -8.30 5.27 6.51
C LEU A 5 -9.66 5.34 7.22
N LEU A 6 -10.07 4.28 7.93
CA LEU A 6 -11.35 4.22 8.65
C LEU A 6 -11.15 4.54 10.12
N LEU A 7 -11.76 5.62 10.59
CA LEU A 7 -11.74 6.06 11.99
C LEU A 7 -12.85 5.40 12.84
N ALA A 8 -12.49 4.57 13.82
CA ALA A 8 -13.41 3.91 14.74
C ALA A 8 -12.97 4.01 16.22
N CYS A 9 -13.90 4.41 17.10
CA CYS A 9 -13.99 4.35 18.58
C CYS A 9 -12.77 4.26 19.54
N ASP A 10 -12.99 4.83 20.73
CA ASP A 10 -12.15 4.75 21.94
C ASP A 10 -12.00 3.30 22.46
N ALA A 11 -10.77 2.88 22.73
CA ALA A 11 -10.44 1.64 23.41
C ALA A 11 -9.09 1.76 24.16
N GLU A 12 -8.87 0.91 25.16
CA GLU A 12 -7.88 1.13 26.24
C GLU A 12 -6.40 0.86 25.92
N GLU A 13 -6.07 0.21 24.79
CA GLU A 13 -4.67 -0.18 24.46
C GLU A 13 -4.25 0.15 23.01
N ASP A 14 -3.05 0.70 22.82
CA ASP A 14 -2.49 1.00 21.49
C ASP A 14 -1.90 -0.24 20.81
N GLY A 15 -1.99 -0.33 19.47
CA GLY A 15 -1.35 -1.41 18.72
C GLY A 15 -2.00 -1.83 17.41
N LEU A 16 -1.34 -2.77 16.71
CA LEU A 16 -1.88 -3.43 15.52
C LEU A 16 -2.96 -4.45 15.94
N LEU A 17 -4.21 -4.16 15.62
CA LEU A 17 -5.35 -5.01 15.99
C LEU A 17 -5.51 -6.21 15.04
N SER A 18 -5.29 -6.00 13.75
CA SER A 18 -5.38 -7.05 12.72
C SER A 18 -4.71 -6.58 11.44
N PHE A 19 -4.25 -7.52 10.63
CA PHE A 19 -3.81 -7.25 9.27
C PHE A 19 -4.11 -8.44 8.37
N ASP A 20 -4.27 -8.17 7.08
CA ASP A 20 -4.37 -9.19 6.06
C ASP A 20 -3.50 -8.80 4.86
N LEU A 21 -2.83 -9.77 4.25
CA LEU A 21 -1.97 -9.55 3.09
C LEU A 21 -2.14 -10.72 2.13
N HIS A 22 -2.42 -10.39 0.87
CA HIS A 22 -2.68 -11.38 -0.16
C HIS A 22 -1.99 -10.97 -1.46
N SER A 23 -1.36 -11.94 -2.11
CA SER A 23 -0.82 -11.85 -3.47
C SER A 23 -0.96 -13.21 -4.13
N ASP A 24 -1.41 -13.24 -5.39
CA ASP A 24 -1.46 -14.45 -6.21
C ASP A 24 -0.20 -14.64 -7.07
N GLY A 25 0.67 -13.62 -7.14
CA GLY A 25 1.92 -13.63 -7.90
C GLY A 25 1.77 -13.65 -9.42
N GLU A 26 0.55 -13.74 -9.98
CA GLU A 26 0.34 -14.00 -11.41
C GLU A 26 0.86 -12.87 -12.33
N GLY A 27 0.89 -11.64 -11.82
CA GLY A 27 1.35 -10.46 -12.55
C GLY A 27 2.78 -10.04 -12.24
N ALA A 28 3.62 -10.90 -11.62
CA ALA A 28 5.06 -10.69 -11.56
C ALA A 28 5.69 -10.47 -12.95
N ARG A 29 5.08 -11.05 -14.00
CA ARG A 29 5.46 -10.83 -15.42
C ARG A 29 5.22 -9.41 -15.94
N HIS A 30 4.41 -8.61 -15.25
CA HIS A 30 4.04 -7.26 -15.67
C HIS A 30 4.91 -6.17 -15.03
N LEU A 31 5.58 -6.47 -13.92
CA LEU A 31 6.50 -5.56 -13.24
C LEU A 31 7.59 -6.38 -12.53
N GLY A 32 8.84 -6.23 -12.95
CA GLY A 32 9.96 -6.96 -12.35
C GLY A 32 11.31 -6.30 -12.61
N ALA A 33 12.30 -6.67 -11.82
CA ALA A 33 13.70 -6.32 -12.02
C ALA A 33 14.48 -7.62 -12.25
N PRO A 34 14.61 -8.08 -13.52
CA PRO A 34 15.26 -9.36 -13.79
C PRO A 34 16.74 -9.29 -13.41
N ILE A 35 17.29 -10.41 -12.96
CA ILE A 35 18.72 -10.54 -12.67
C ILE A 35 19.47 -10.59 -14.01
N ASN A 36 20.55 -9.83 -14.14
CA ASN A 36 21.50 -9.99 -15.23
C ASN A 36 22.40 -11.19 -14.90
N ASP A 37 22.06 -12.34 -15.46
CA ASP A 37 22.88 -13.56 -15.40
C ASP A 37 24.06 -13.48 -16.39
N ASN A 38 24.85 -12.40 -16.32
CA ASN A 38 26.07 -12.28 -17.14
C ASN A 38 27.23 -13.14 -16.62
N GLU A 39 27.05 -13.93 -15.57
CA GLU A 39 28.06 -14.87 -15.09
C GLU A 39 27.40 -16.23 -14.79
N ASN A 40 27.94 -17.29 -15.42
CA ASN A 40 27.57 -18.71 -15.25
C ASN A 40 27.92 -19.24 -13.83
N GLY A 41 27.56 -18.51 -12.78
CA GLY A 41 27.85 -18.85 -11.40
C GLY A 41 26.68 -19.59 -10.76
N SER A 42 26.95 -20.77 -10.20
CA SER A 42 25.94 -21.52 -9.45
C SER A 42 25.47 -20.74 -8.23
N VAL A 43 24.15 -20.70 -7.99
CA VAL A 43 23.46 -20.01 -6.88
C VAL A 43 23.86 -20.56 -5.48
N LEU A 44 24.70 -21.60 -5.42
CA LEU A 44 25.03 -22.34 -4.20
C LEU A 44 26.34 -21.90 -3.51
N GLU A 45 27.12 -20.96 -4.06
CA GLU A 45 28.36 -20.50 -3.42
C GLU A 45 28.17 -19.19 -2.66
N PHE A 46 28.56 -19.19 -1.38
CA PHE A 46 28.56 -18.01 -0.51
C PHE A 46 30.01 -17.52 -0.30
N PRO A 47 30.30 -16.22 -0.41
CA PRO A 47 29.36 -15.13 -0.68
C PRO A 47 28.90 -15.14 -2.15
N PRO A 48 27.59 -14.87 -2.42
CA PRO A 48 27.08 -14.85 -3.78
C PRO A 48 27.86 -13.83 -4.59
N ASN A 49 28.39 -14.28 -5.73
CA ASN A 49 29.04 -13.42 -6.71
C ASN A 49 28.06 -12.29 -7.08
N ARG A 50 28.55 -11.05 -7.30
CA ARG A 50 27.72 -9.84 -7.38
C ARG A 50 26.70 -9.90 -8.53
N SER A 51 25.54 -10.50 -8.29
CA SER A 51 24.41 -10.48 -9.22
C SER A 51 23.96 -9.03 -9.40
N SER A 52 24.02 -8.53 -10.64
CA SER A 52 23.50 -7.20 -10.97
C SER A 52 22.05 -7.34 -11.43
N TYR A 53 21.16 -6.45 -11.00
CA TYR A 53 19.78 -6.41 -11.50
C TYR A 53 19.73 -5.53 -12.76
N ALA A 54 18.97 -5.95 -13.76
CA ALA A 54 18.61 -5.09 -14.88
C ALA A 54 17.69 -3.95 -14.44
N CYS A 55 17.54 -2.93 -15.29
CA CYS A 55 16.52 -1.90 -15.10
C CYS A 55 15.13 -2.53 -14.93
N VAL A 56 14.31 -1.92 -14.06
CA VAL A 56 12.91 -2.32 -13.85
C VAL A 56 12.20 -2.38 -15.20
N GLN A 57 11.66 -3.55 -15.53
CA GLN A 57 10.80 -3.76 -16.68
C GLN A 57 9.35 -3.68 -16.24
N MET A 58 8.56 -2.95 -17.01
CA MET A 58 7.16 -2.68 -16.70
C MET A 58 6.31 -2.74 -17.97
N ASN A 59 5.23 -3.52 -17.93
CA ASN A 59 4.13 -3.35 -18.86
C ASN A 59 3.28 -2.16 -18.41
N GLY A 60 3.51 -0.98 -19.01
CA GLY A 60 2.85 0.25 -18.60
C GLY A 60 1.33 0.18 -18.62
N LYS A 61 0.72 -0.51 -19.59
CA LYS A 61 -0.75 -0.63 -19.67
C LYS A 61 -1.32 -1.41 -18.49
N GLU A 62 -0.71 -2.53 -18.14
CA GLU A 62 -1.20 -3.39 -17.06
C GLU A 62 -0.86 -2.83 -15.68
N VAL A 63 0.30 -2.18 -15.52
CA VAL A 63 0.67 -1.52 -14.25
C VAL A 63 -0.15 -0.25 -14.00
N PHE A 64 -0.41 0.56 -15.03
CA PHE A 64 -1.13 1.82 -14.89
C PHE A 64 -2.63 1.63 -14.63
N ARG A 65 -3.22 0.45 -14.91
CA ARG A 65 -4.59 0.12 -14.47
C ARG A 65 -4.75 0.21 -12.95
N PHE A 66 -3.69 -0.02 -12.19
CA PHE A 66 -3.68 0.09 -10.73
C PHE A 66 -3.25 1.47 -10.22
N ALA A 67 -3.03 2.44 -11.11
CA ALA A 67 -2.77 3.81 -10.73
C ALA A 67 -4.00 4.38 -9.99
N ALA A 68 -3.76 4.95 -8.80
CA ALA A 68 -4.84 5.36 -7.92
C ALA A 68 -5.66 6.53 -8.46
N ASN A 69 -6.98 6.37 -8.38
CA ASN A 69 -7.97 7.39 -8.73
C ASN A 69 -8.98 7.53 -7.58
N GLN A 70 -9.41 8.77 -7.30
CA GLN A 70 -10.32 9.10 -6.21
C GLN A 70 -11.63 8.30 -6.30
N ARG A 71 -12.11 8.05 -7.52
CA ARG A 71 -13.33 7.25 -7.79
C ARG A 71 -13.31 5.85 -7.15
N ILE A 72 -12.14 5.23 -7.01
CA ILE A 72 -12.02 3.90 -6.42
C ILE A 72 -12.15 3.98 -4.90
N ILE A 73 -11.56 5.01 -4.29
CA ILE A 73 -11.70 5.28 -2.85
C ILE A 73 -13.18 5.52 -2.53
N ASP A 74 -13.85 6.36 -3.33
CA ASP A 74 -15.27 6.69 -3.15
C ASP A 74 -16.17 5.45 -3.33
N ALA A 75 -15.86 4.59 -4.31
CA ALA A 75 -16.59 3.35 -4.55
C ALA A 75 -16.44 2.36 -3.38
N VAL A 76 -15.24 2.23 -2.81
CA VAL A 76 -14.99 1.40 -1.63
C VAL A 76 -15.71 1.96 -0.40
N ALA A 77 -15.60 3.26 -0.15
CA ALA A 77 -16.29 3.91 0.97
C ALA A 77 -17.81 3.74 0.88
N THR A 78 -18.38 3.89 -0.32
CA THR A 78 -19.80 3.68 -0.59
C THR A 78 -20.22 2.23 -0.35
N ARG A 79 -19.42 1.26 -0.83
CA ARG A 79 -19.70 -0.17 -0.67
C ARG A 79 -19.62 -0.64 0.79
N LEU A 80 -18.81 0.03 1.60
CA LEU A 80 -18.69 -0.21 3.04
C LEU A 80 -19.66 0.63 3.87
N GLU A 81 -20.53 1.41 3.22
CA GLU A 81 -21.48 2.34 3.86
C GLU A 81 -20.77 3.28 4.86
N PHE A 82 -19.53 3.66 4.56
CA PHE A 82 -18.70 4.41 5.47
C PHE A 82 -18.87 5.92 5.28
N PRO A 83 -18.93 6.71 6.36
CA PRO A 83 -19.13 8.14 6.23
C PRO A 83 -17.97 8.82 5.49
N PRO A 84 -18.21 9.60 4.42
CA PRO A 84 -17.15 10.19 3.61
C PRO A 84 -16.27 11.16 4.41
N GLU A 85 -16.80 11.81 5.44
CA GLU A 85 -16.05 12.69 6.34
C GLU A 85 -14.99 11.95 7.19
N LYS A 86 -15.14 10.64 7.34
CA LYS A 86 -14.18 9.78 8.04
C LYS A 86 -13.16 9.15 7.09
N VAL A 87 -13.31 9.32 5.78
CA VAL A 87 -12.37 8.84 4.77
C VAL A 87 -11.26 9.87 4.58
N ILE A 88 -10.04 9.51 4.96
CA ILE A 88 -8.86 10.36 4.72
C ILE A 88 -8.23 9.98 3.38
N SER A 89 -8.12 10.95 2.48
CA SER A 89 -7.40 10.85 1.21
C SER A 89 -6.62 12.14 0.96
N ASN A 90 -5.36 12.02 0.57
CA ASN A 90 -4.53 13.13 0.09
C ASN A 90 -4.15 12.95 -1.39
N LEU A 91 -4.88 12.09 -2.11
CA LEU A 91 -4.65 11.80 -3.52
C LEU A 91 -4.75 13.06 -4.39
N ALA A 92 -5.63 14.00 -4.02
CA ALA A 92 -5.79 15.28 -4.70
C ALA A 92 -4.53 16.18 -4.62
N ASN A 93 -3.71 16.00 -3.57
CA ASN A 93 -2.53 16.83 -3.32
C ASN A 93 -1.26 16.21 -3.90
N TYR A 94 -1.07 14.89 -3.75
CA TYR A 94 0.20 14.22 -4.09
C TYR A 94 0.08 13.16 -5.18
N GLY A 95 -1.13 12.82 -5.61
CA GLY A 95 -1.34 11.65 -6.45
C GLY A 95 -0.92 10.35 -5.77
N ASN A 96 -0.65 9.32 -6.56
CA ASN A 96 -0.26 8.00 -6.07
C ASN A 96 1.25 7.95 -5.82
N THR A 97 1.66 7.98 -4.54
CA THR A 97 3.08 7.90 -4.13
C THR A 97 3.52 6.48 -3.77
N SER A 98 2.85 5.46 -4.32
CA SER A 98 3.14 4.04 -4.06
C SER A 98 3.10 3.73 -2.56
N ALA A 99 4.10 3.04 -2.01
CA ALA A 99 4.25 2.69 -0.59
C ALA A 99 4.15 3.88 0.38
N ALA A 100 4.45 5.10 -0.07
CA ALA A 100 4.39 6.29 0.77
C ALA A 100 2.98 6.87 0.94
N SER A 101 1.99 6.43 0.14
CA SER A 101 0.64 7.01 0.16
C SER A 101 0.00 6.93 1.55
N ILE A 102 0.02 5.75 2.20
CA ILE A 102 -0.59 5.54 3.54
C ILE A 102 0.13 6.34 4.63
N PRO A 103 1.47 6.25 4.77
CA PRO A 103 2.19 7.05 5.77
C PRO A 103 1.99 8.56 5.63
N LEU A 104 1.97 9.08 4.39
CA LEU A 104 1.76 10.51 4.14
C LEU A 104 0.35 10.96 4.57
N ALA A 105 -0.70 10.21 4.20
CA ALA A 105 -2.06 10.58 4.59
C ALA A 105 -2.28 10.48 6.10
N LEU A 106 -1.68 9.47 6.75
CA LEU A 106 -1.74 9.30 8.20
C LEU A 106 -1.05 10.45 8.93
N ASP A 107 0.18 10.77 8.54
CA ASP A 107 0.94 11.86 9.14
C ASP A 107 0.21 13.22 9.02
N GLU A 108 -0.38 13.52 7.86
CA GLU A 108 -1.17 14.74 7.68
C GLU A 108 -2.44 14.74 8.55
N ALA A 109 -3.11 13.59 8.69
CA ALA A 109 -4.28 13.45 9.53
C ALA A 109 -3.96 13.61 11.02
N VAL A 110 -2.79 13.15 11.45
CA VAL A 110 -2.29 13.34 12.82
C VAL A 110 -1.94 14.81 13.06
N ARG A 111 -1.16 15.42 12.15
CA ARG A 111 -0.76 16.84 12.27
C ARG A 111 -1.95 17.80 12.23
N SER A 112 -3.01 17.45 11.50
CA SER A 112 -4.25 18.24 11.44
C SER A 112 -5.23 17.95 12.58
N GLY A 113 -4.92 17.01 13.48
CA GLY A 113 -5.78 16.64 14.61
C GLY A 113 -7.04 15.86 14.24
N LYS A 114 -7.14 15.37 13.00
CA LYS A 114 -8.22 14.45 12.55
C LYS A 114 -8.04 13.07 13.16
N VAL A 115 -6.79 12.61 13.28
CA VAL A 115 -6.39 11.43 14.03
C VAL A 115 -5.88 11.88 15.40
N LYS A 116 -6.36 11.22 16.46
CA LYS A 116 -6.02 11.52 17.85
C LYS A 116 -5.70 10.20 18.57
N PRO A 117 -4.93 10.24 19.67
CA PRO A 117 -4.75 9.08 20.53
C PRO A 117 -6.11 8.45 20.93
N GLY A 118 -6.16 7.12 20.97
CA GLY A 118 -7.38 6.32 21.16
C GLY A 118 -8.15 5.98 19.88
N HIS A 119 -7.90 6.67 18.76
CA HIS A 119 -8.59 6.39 17.50
C HIS A 119 -8.14 5.06 16.88
N THR A 120 -9.08 4.21 16.47
CA THR A 120 -8.80 3.07 15.60
C THR A 120 -8.81 3.52 14.14
N ILE A 121 -7.83 3.03 13.38
CA ILE A 121 -7.55 3.37 12.00
C ILE A 121 -7.51 2.06 11.21
N ALA A 122 -8.46 1.82 10.31
CA ALA A 122 -8.27 0.79 9.28
C ALA A 122 -7.53 1.42 8.10
N ALA A 123 -6.48 0.80 7.59
CA ALA A 123 -5.78 1.14 6.36
C ALA A 123 -5.92 -0.02 5.37
N ALA A 124 -6.13 0.26 4.09
CA ALA A 124 -6.11 -0.75 3.04
C ALA A 124 -5.47 -0.19 1.78
N GLY A 125 -4.66 -1.00 1.10
CA GLY A 125 -3.97 -0.61 -0.12
C GLY A 125 -3.72 -1.80 -1.05
N PHE A 126 -3.56 -1.49 -2.34
CA PHE A 126 -3.24 -2.48 -3.37
C PHE A 126 -2.21 -1.96 -4.36
N GLY A 127 -1.41 -2.86 -4.92
CA GLY A 127 -0.27 -2.58 -5.79
C GLY A 127 -0.17 -3.54 -6.97
N ALA A 128 0.82 -3.28 -7.82
CA ALA A 128 1.15 -4.15 -8.95
C ALA A 128 1.52 -5.55 -8.44
N GLY A 129 0.96 -6.59 -9.07
CA GLY A 129 1.08 -7.95 -8.57
C GLY A 129 0.06 -8.90 -9.19
N LEU A 130 -1.22 -8.91 -8.85
CA LEU A 130 -1.93 -8.07 -7.89
C LEU A 130 -1.53 -8.43 -6.45
N THR A 131 -1.26 -7.40 -5.65
CA THR A 131 -1.06 -7.55 -4.20
C THR A 131 -1.97 -6.56 -3.51
N TRP A 132 -2.63 -7.00 -2.44
CA TRP A 132 -3.38 -6.10 -1.56
C TRP A 132 -3.09 -6.44 -0.12
N GLY A 133 -3.25 -5.44 0.74
CA GLY A 133 -3.19 -5.63 2.17
C GLY A 133 -4.06 -4.64 2.91
N SER A 134 -4.45 -5.02 4.11
CA SER A 134 -5.16 -4.18 5.06
C SER A 134 -4.55 -4.32 6.44
N ALA A 135 -4.73 -3.28 7.25
CA ALA A 135 -4.33 -3.27 8.65
C ALA A 135 -5.36 -2.47 9.44
N VAL A 136 -5.62 -2.86 10.67
CA VAL A 136 -6.40 -2.08 11.63
C VAL A 136 -5.47 -1.78 12.80
N ILE A 137 -5.27 -0.51 13.10
CA ILE A 137 -4.29 -0.02 14.06
C ILE A 137 -5.00 0.90 15.03
N ARG A 138 -4.70 0.80 16.32
CA ARG A 138 -5.05 1.84 17.29
C ARG A 138 -3.93 2.85 17.40
N TRP A 139 -4.29 4.11 17.26
CA TRP A 139 -3.37 5.23 17.32
C TRP A 139 -3.26 5.75 18.75
N GLY A 140 -2.05 5.83 19.30
CA GLY A 140 -1.75 6.42 20.60
C GLY A 140 -0.25 6.43 20.87
#